data_AF-A0A8H3WUS0-F1
#
_entry.id   AF-A0A8H3WUS0-F1
#
_cell.length_a   1.000
_cell.length_b   1.000
_cell.length_c   1.000
_cell.angle_alpha   90.00
_cell.angle_beta   90.00
_cell.angle_gamma   90.00
#
_symmetry.space_group_name_H-M   'P 1'
#
loop_
_entity.id
_entity.type
_entity.pdbx_description
1 polymer ?
#
loop_
_entity_poly.entity_id
_entity_poly.type
_entity_poly.pdbx_seq_one_letter_code
_entity_poly.pdbx_strand_id
1 'polypeptide(L)'
;MTTYLYVTFFLITIIHASLYHIPVSKCPKEAALRKCLDQSHIKGPIYFRDNTSAYSDDLNVEYNRLVIVYPTVFVHAIDVLDVQKAIKCAAKLKYPIVARSGGHSYEGYGIGDRDCFLVVDLAAFNQITIDVTSQTAVIGPGNRIKSVYKLALQGFAFPVHGLELEDL
;
A
#
# COMPACT_ATOMS: atom_id res chain seq x y z
N MET A 1 -1.44 15.29 60.22
CA MET A 1 -0.38 15.66 59.24
C MET A 1 -0.06 14.53 58.25
N THR A 2 -0.90 13.50 58.13
CA THR A 2 -0.68 12.32 57.27
C THR A 2 -1.72 12.15 56.16
N THR A 3 -2.84 12.90 56.23
CA THR A 3 -3.94 12.85 55.24
C THR A 3 -3.68 13.71 54.00
N TYR A 4 -2.90 14.79 54.13
CA TYR A 4 -2.58 15.71 53.01
C TYR A 4 -1.56 15.12 52.02
N LEU A 5 -0.75 14.14 52.43
CA LEU A 5 0.29 13.55 51.58
C LEU A 5 -0.29 12.58 50.53
N TYR A 6 -1.44 11.96 50.80
CA TYR A 6 -2.09 11.01 49.88
C TYR A 6 -2.87 11.70 48.76
N VAL A 7 -3.45 12.87 49.02
CA VAL A 7 -4.25 13.62 48.02
C VAL A 7 -3.35 14.24 46.94
N THR A 8 -2.13 14.64 47.29
CA THR A 8 -1.14 15.14 46.31
C THR A 8 -0.54 14.01 45.45
N PHE A 9 -0.52 12.77 45.94
CA PHE A 9 0.04 11.64 45.19
C PHE A 9 -0.91 11.12 44.10
N PHE A 10 -2.22 11.24 44.29
CA PHE A 10 -3.23 10.86 43.28
C PHE A 10 -3.39 11.87 42.14
N LEU A 11 -3.00 13.13 42.33
CA LEU A 11 -3.02 14.15 41.27
C LEU A 11 -1.78 14.11 40.37
N ILE A 12 -0.67 13.52 40.82
CA ILE A 12 0.59 13.48 40.06
C ILE A 12 0.68 12.25 39.14
N THR A 13 -0.09 11.19 39.39
CA THR A 13 -0.12 9.99 38.51
C THR A 13 -1.05 10.14 37.30
N ILE A 14 -2.06 11.02 37.34
CA ILE A 14 -2.94 11.26 36.19
C ILE A 14 -2.28 12.19 35.15
N ILE A 15 -1.30 13.01 35.54
CA ILE A 15 -0.59 13.92 34.62
C ILE A 15 0.48 13.19 33.77
N HIS A 16 0.91 11.99 34.14
CA HIS A 16 1.90 11.22 33.37
C HIS A 16 1.30 10.29 32.30
N ALA A 17 -0.02 10.13 32.23
CA ALA A 17 -0.67 9.34 31.18
C ALA A 17 -0.94 10.11 29.87
N SER A 18 -0.48 11.38 29.76
CA SER A 18 -0.70 12.23 28.56
C SER A 18 0.55 12.44 27.70
N LEU A 19 1.62 11.65 27.87
CA LEU A 19 2.83 11.76 27.04
C LEU A 19 3.14 10.52 26.18
N TYR A 20 2.21 9.56 26.07
CA TYR A 20 2.24 8.54 25.02
C TYR A 20 1.27 8.88 23.87
N HIS A 21 1.21 10.14 23.47
CA HIS A 21 0.93 10.41 22.07
C HIS A 21 2.25 10.29 21.32
N ILE A 22 2.54 9.08 20.84
CA ILE A 22 3.40 8.93 19.66
C ILE A 22 2.71 9.82 18.62
N PRO A 23 3.32 10.93 18.17
CA PRO A 23 2.74 11.67 17.08
C PRO A 23 2.76 10.71 15.91
N VAL A 24 1.59 10.20 15.52
CA VAL A 24 1.42 9.58 14.20
C VAL A 24 2.00 10.61 13.25
N SER A 25 3.13 10.26 12.64
CA SER A 25 3.92 11.12 11.78
C SER A 25 2.97 11.74 10.76
N LYS A 26 2.64 13.05 10.92
CA LYS A 26 1.85 13.77 9.91
C LYS A 26 2.73 13.81 8.67
N CYS A 27 2.42 12.96 7.71
CA CYS A 27 3.26 12.80 6.54
C CYS A 27 3.45 14.15 5.84
N PRO A 28 4.71 14.52 5.50
CA PRO A 28 4.96 15.81 4.87
C PRO A 28 4.09 15.98 3.64
N LYS A 29 3.46 17.16 3.47
CA LYS A 29 2.62 17.50 2.31
C LYS A 29 1.37 16.61 2.09
N GLU A 30 0.93 15.81 3.07
CA GLU A 30 -0.25 14.95 2.93
C GLU A 30 -1.49 15.72 2.46
N ALA A 31 -1.81 16.87 3.06
CA ALA A 31 -2.98 17.66 2.68
C ALA A 31 -2.92 18.14 1.21
N ALA A 32 -1.72 18.50 0.73
CA ALA A 32 -1.53 18.89 -0.66
C ALA A 32 -1.63 17.68 -1.61
N LEU A 33 -1.14 16.51 -1.18
CA LEU A 33 -1.27 15.26 -1.93
C LEU A 33 -2.73 14.84 -2.06
N ARG A 34 -3.47 14.81 -0.95
CA ARG A 34 -4.91 14.52 -0.92
C ARG A 34 -5.67 15.41 -1.87
N LYS A 35 -5.48 16.73 -1.76
CA LYS A 35 -6.09 17.70 -2.68
C LYS A 35 -5.76 17.41 -4.15
N CYS A 36 -4.50 17.05 -4.45
CA CYS A 36 -4.11 16.74 -5.83
C CYS A 36 -4.81 15.47 -6.36
N LEU A 37 -4.84 14.41 -5.55
CA LEU A 37 -5.45 13.14 -5.93
C LEU A 37 -6.98 13.30 -6.12
N ASP A 38 -7.66 13.99 -5.20
CA ASP A 38 -9.09 14.29 -5.29
C ASP A 38 -9.44 15.07 -6.58
N GLN A 39 -8.60 16.05 -6.93
CA GLN A 39 -8.78 16.87 -8.13
C GLN A 39 -8.38 16.17 -9.44
N SER A 40 -7.66 15.05 -9.37
CA SER A 40 -7.18 14.34 -10.56
C SER A 40 -8.22 13.39 -11.15
N HIS A 41 -9.37 13.20 -10.47
CA HIS A 41 -10.43 12.31 -10.89
C HIS A 41 -9.93 10.88 -11.16
N ILE A 42 -9.13 10.35 -10.23
CA ILE A 42 -8.76 8.93 -10.23
C ILE A 42 -10.04 8.11 -10.04
N LYS A 43 -10.23 7.09 -10.86
CA LYS A 43 -11.47 6.30 -10.87
C LYS A 43 -11.45 5.22 -9.80
N GLY A 44 -10.28 4.62 -9.59
CA GLY A 44 -10.09 3.59 -8.60
C GLY A 44 -10.10 4.12 -7.16
N PRO A 45 -10.30 3.24 -6.16
CA PRO A 45 -10.32 3.65 -4.76
C PRO A 45 -9.03 4.30 -4.27
N ILE A 46 -9.17 5.22 -3.32
CA ILE A 46 -8.04 5.87 -2.64
C ILE A 46 -8.27 5.77 -1.13
N TYR A 47 -7.31 5.19 -0.42
CA TYR A 47 -7.41 4.96 1.02
C TYR A 47 -6.23 5.61 1.74
N PHE A 48 -6.55 6.65 2.51
CA PHE A 48 -5.64 7.27 3.45
C PHE A 48 -5.86 6.67 4.86
N ARG A 49 -4.96 7.01 5.81
CA ARG A 49 -5.00 6.52 7.20
C ARG A 49 -6.29 6.81 7.96
N ASP A 50 -7.06 7.81 7.56
CA ASP A 50 -8.36 8.14 8.15
C ASP A 50 -9.46 7.14 7.78
N ASN A 51 -9.29 6.35 6.71
CA ASN A 51 -10.13 5.20 6.40
C ASN A 51 -9.54 3.92 7.03
N THR A 52 -9.67 3.79 8.34
CA THR A 52 -8.94 2.80 9.16
C THR A 52 -9.10 1.35 8.69
N SER A 53 -10.30 0.91 8.29
CA SER A 53 -10.54 -0.46 7.84
C SER A 53 -9.85 -0.74 6.50
N ALA A 54 -10.17 0.03 5.46
CA ALA A 54 -9.63 -0.22 4.12
C ALA A 54 -8.11 -0.03 4.07
N TYR A 55 -7.60 0.97 4.81
CA TYR A 55 -6.16 1.17 4.94
C TYR A 55 -5.47 0.02 5.67
N SER A 56 -6.09 -0.54 6.72
CA SER A 56 -5.54 -1.70 7.41
C SER A 56 -5.56 -2.94 6.53
N ASP A 57 -6.61 -3.15 5.74
CA ASP A 57 -6.69 -4.26 4.78
C ASP A 57 -5.57 -4.14 3.74
N ASP A 58 -5.31 -2.93 3.26
CA ASP A 58 -4.18 -2.67 2.35
C ASP A 58 -2.83 -2.93 2.99
N LEU A 59 -2.59 -2.56 4.25
CA LEU A 59 -1.35 -2.91 4.94
C LEU A 59 -1.16 -4.42 5.04
N ASN A 60 -2.24 -5.17 5.25
CA ASN A 60 -2.22 -6.64 5.40
C ASN A 60 -1.96 -7.39 4.08
N VAL A 61 -1.93 -6.70 2.93
CA VAL A 61 -1.50 -7.29 1.65
C VAL A 61 0.00 -7.58 1.64
N GLU A 62 0.80 -6.87 2.43
CA GLU A 62 2.24 -7.14 2.52
C GLU A 62 2.51 -8.46 3.24
N TYR A 63 3.28 -9.33 2.59
CA TYR A 63 3.61 -10.66 3.05
C TYR A 63 4.41 -10.63 4.37
N ASN A 64 5.45 -9.78 4.42
CA ASN A 64 6.29 -9.69 5.61
C ASN A 64 5.66 -8.78 6.68
N ARG A 65 4.95 -9.40 7.62
CA ARG A 65 4.34 -8.72 8.78
C ARG A 65 5.33 -8.16 9.80
N LEU A 66 6.63 -8.44 9.65
CA LEU A 66 7.69 -7.85 10.48
C LEU A 66 8.07 -6.44 9.99
N VAL A 67 7.68 -6.06 8.77
CA VAL A 67 7.90 -4.70 8.26
C VAL A 67 6.85 -3.77 8.83
N ILE A 68 7.29 -2.79 9.61
CA ILE A 68 6.43 -1.77 10.22
C ILE A 68 6.68 -0.44 9.50
N VAL A 69 5.97 -0.24 8.39
CA VAL A 69 5.99 0.98 7.58
C VAL A 69 4.55 1.40 7.30
N TYR A 70 4.29 2.70 7.40
CA TYR A 70 2.96 3.27 7.18
C TYR A 70 2.97 4.22 5.99
N PRO A 71 2.46 3.78 4.82
CA PRO A 71 2.20 4.67 3.69
C PRO A 71 1.30 5.85 4.05
N THR A 72 1.36 6.92 3.29
CA THR A 72 0.40 8.01 3.40
C THR A 72 -0.96 7.58 2.86
N VAL A 73 -0.93 6.90 1.71
CA VAL A 73 -2.12 6.59 0.92
C VAL A 73 -1.87 5.41 -0.01
N PHE A 74 -2.90 4.60 -0.20
CA PHE A 74 -3.00 3.60 -1.27
C PHE A 74 -3.90 4.14 -2.38
N VAL A 75 -3.40 4.15 -3.62
CA VAL A 75 -4.15 4.46 -4.83
C VAL A 75 -4.33 3.17 -5.60
N HIS A 76 -5.54 2.62 -5.62
CA HIS A 76 -5.90 1.41 -6.34
C HIS A 76 -6.17 1.74 -7.80
N ALA A 77 -5.14 1.79 -8.63
CA ALA A 77 -5.30 2.19 -10.01
C ALA A 77 -6.03 1.09 -10.80
N ILE A 78 -7.09 1.45 -11.52
CA ILE A 78 -7.87 0.51 -12.36
C ILE A 78 -7.57 0.63 -13.85
N ASP A 79 -6.88 1.70 -14.24
CA ASP A 79 -6.43 1.92 -15.62
C ASP A 79 -5.12 2.72 -15.65
N VAL A 80 -4.50 2.80 -16.83
CA VAL A 80 -3.22 3.51 -17.03
C VAL A 80 -3.34 4.99 -16.69
N LEU A 81 -4.52 5.61 -16.87
CA LEU A 81 -4.72 7.03 -16.58
C LEU A 81 -4.67 7.30 -15.07
N ASP A 82 -5.20 6.40 -14.25
CA ASP A 82 -5.11 6.48 -12.80
C ASP A 82 -3.65 6.41 -12.31
N VAL A 83 -2.84 5.50 -12.86
CA VAL A 83 -1.39 5.44 -12.60
C VAL A 83 -0.72 6.76 -12.97
N GLN A 84 -0.98 7.27 -14.17
CA GLN A 84 -0.40 8.53 -14.63
C GLN A 84 -0.80 9.72 -13.75
N LYS A 85 -2.05 9.79 -13.29
CA LYS A 85 -2.53 10.84 -12.38
C LYS A 85 -1.82 10.78 -11.03
N ALA A 86 -1.69 9.58 -10.45
CA ALA A 86 -0.99 9.38 -9.18
C ALA A 86 0.49 9.82 -9.28
N ILE A 87 1.18 9.39 -10.35
CA ILE A 87 2.57 9.79 -10.63
C ILE A 87 2.68 11.31 -10.81
N LYS A 88 1.77 11.95 -11.55
CA LYS A 88 1.76 13.41 -11.73
C LYS A 88 1.62 14.15 -10.40
N CYS A 89 0.74 13.69 -9.52
CA CYS A 89 0.59 14.28 -8.18
C CYS A 89 1.85 14.10 -7.32
N ALA A 90 2.41 12.89 -7.30
CA ALA A 90 3.65 12.61 -6.58
C ALA A 90 4.80 13.47 -7.10
N ALA A 91 5.01 13.52 -8.42
CA ALA A 91 6.06 14.29 -9.06
C ALA A 91 5.93 15.80 -8.77
N LYS A 92 4.73 16.36 -8.91
CA LYS A 92 4.45 17.78 -8.63
C LYS A 92 4.82 18.17 -7.18
N LEU A 93 4.58 17.27 -6.23
CA LEU A 93 4.84 17.52 -4.82
C LEU A 93 6.21 17.03 -4.35
N LYS A 94 6.98 16.36 -5.22
CA LYS A 94 8.18 15.60 -4.86
C LYS A 94 7.89 14.61 -3.74
N TYR A 95 6.75 13.92 -3.85
CA TYR A 95 6.29 12.92 -2.89
C TYR A 95 6.93 11.57 -3.22
N PRO A 96 7.47 10.83 -2.23
CA PRO A 96 7.95 9.48 -2.47
C PRO A 96 6.79 8.58 -2.91
N ILE A 97 7.04 7.77 -3.93
CA ILE A 97 6.03 6.93 -4.59
C ILE A 97 6.62 5.56 -4.83
N VAL A 98 5.81 4.52 -4.67
CA VAL A 98 6.17 3.14 -5.00
C VAL A 98 4.99 2.44 -5.67
N ALA A 99 5.29 1.49 -6.54
CA ALA A 99 4.29 0.62 -7.14
C ALA A 99 4.22 -0.69 -6.34
N ARG A 100 3.01 -1.16 -6.08
CA ARG A 100 2.74 -2.46 -5.46
C ARG A 100 1.95 -3.33 -6.44
N SER A 101 2.39 -4.57 -6.59
CA SER A 101 1.63 -5.63 -7.25
C SER A 101 1.26 -6.69 -6.22
N GLY A 102 2.14 -7.68 -6.01
CA GLY A 102 1.84 -8.81 -5.14
C GLY A 102 1.99 -8.52 -3.64
N GLY A 103 2.88 -7.60 -3.25
CA GLY A 103 3.21 -7.41 -1.83
C GLY A 103 4.04 -8.55 -1.23
N HIS A 104 4.81 -9.30 -2.03
CA HIS A 104 5.76 -10.32 -1.54
C HIS A 104 7.19 -9.77 -1.41
N SER A 105 7.35 -8.47 -1.15
CA SER A 105 8.70 -7.94 -0.91
C SER A 105 9.14 -8.38 0.47
N TYR A 106 10.23 -9.14 0.57
CA TYR A 106 10.71 -9.60 1.88
C TYR A 106 11.07 -8.42 2.80
N GLU A 107 11.58 -7.32 2.24
CA GLU A 107 11.85 -6.09 3.00
C GLU A 107 10.70 -5.06 2.93
N GLY A 108 9.52 -5.46 2.44
CA GLY A 108 8.33 -4.59 2.40
C GLY A 108 8.42 -3.39 1.46
N TYR A 109 9.33 -3.38 0.49
CA TYR A 109 9.48 -2.30 -0.47
C TYR A 109 8.20 -2.01 -1.29
N GLY A 110 7.24 -2.94 -1.35
CA GLY A 110 5.93 -2.69 -1.98
C GLY A 110 5.12 -1.57 -1.30
N ILE A 111 5.40 -1.27 -0.03
CA ILE A 111 4.78 -0.18 0.74
C ILE A 111 5.75 0.97 1.06
N GLY A 112 6.98 0.93 0.53
CA GLY A 112 8.03 1.93 0.72
C GLY A 112 9.14 1.46 1.66
N ASP A 113 10.28 2.16 1.63
CA ASP A 113 11.44 1.88 2.51
C ASP A 113 11.35 2.56 3.88
N ARG A 114 10.36 3.44 4.06
CA ARG A 114 10.01 4.17 5.28
C ARG A 114 8.57 4.69 5.18
N ASP A 115 8.08 5.28 6.25
CA ASP A 115 6.77 5.93 6.29
C ASP A 115 6.56 6.95 5.17
N CYS A 116 5.29 7.23 4.92
CA CYS A 116 4.83 8.36 4.12
C CYS A 116 5.08 8.24 2.61
N PHE A 117 4.96 7.04 2.07
CA PHE A 117 4.91 6.80 0.62
C PHE A 117 3.48 6.91 0.08
N LEU A 118 3.36 7.39 -1.16
CA LEU A 118 2.20 7.08 -1.99
C LEU A 118 2.41 5.69 -2.60
N VAL A 119 1.51 4.76 -2.31
CA VAL A 119 1.52 3.43 -2.92
C VAL A 119 0.54 3.43 -4.09
N VAL A 120 1.02 3.11 -5.29
CA VAL A 120 0.16 2.81 -6.44
C VAL A 120 -0.04 1.31 -6.49
N ASP A 121 -1.22 0.85 -6.10
CA ASP A 121 -1.59 -0.56 -6.15
C ASP A 121 -2.10 -0.90 -7.56
N LEU A 122 -1.53 -1.97 -8.13
CA LEU A 122 -1.78 -2.42 -9.49
C LEU A 122 -2.61 -3.71 -9.55
N ALA A 123 -3.20 -4.18 -8.43
CA ALA A 123 -3.94 -5.44 -8.37
C ALA A 123 -5.09 -5.55 -9.39
N ALA A 124 -5.69 -4.42 -9.78
CA ALA A 124 -6.74 -4.39 -10.81
C ALA A 124 -6.21 -4.62 -12.24
N PHE A 125 -4.90 -4.48 -12.48
CA PHE A 125 -4.26 -4.82 -13.75
C PHE A 125 -4.01 -6.33 -13.82
N ASN A 126 -5.07 -7.12 -13.75
CA ASN A 126 -5.04 -8.58 -13.69
C ASN A 126 -5.49 -9.25 -15.01
N GLN A 127 -5.57 -8.48 -16.10
CA GLN A 127 -5.92 -9.00 -17.42
C GLN A 127 -4.77 -9.82 -18.01
N ILE A 128 -5.12 -10.90 -18.71
CA ILE A 128 -4.20 -11.75 -19.45
C ILE A 128 -4.77 -11.93 -20.85
N THR A 129 -4.01 -11.56 -21.87
CA THR A 129 -4.36 -11.78 -23.28
C THR A 129 -3.31 -12.66 -23.91
N ILE A 130 -3.73 -13.72 -24.59
CA ILE A 130 -2.84 -14.70 -25.23
C ILE A 130 -3.14 -14.68 -26.72
N ASP A 131 -2.11 -14.45 -27.53
CA ASP A 131 -2.15 -14.61 -28.97
C ASP A 131 -1.34 -15.86 -29.36
N VAL A 132 -2.07 -16.95 -29.59
CA VAL A 132 -1.52 -18.24 -30.00
C VAL A 132 -0.84 -18.19 -31.38
N THR A 133 -1.24 -17.25 -32.25
CA THR A 133 -0.71 -17.13 -33.61
C THR A 133 0.66 -16.46 -33.58
N SER A 134 0.77 -15.34 -32.86
CA SER A 134 2.04 -14.66 -32.67
C SER A 134 2.93 -15.28 -31.57
N GLN A 135 2.43 -16.28 -30.83
CA GLN A 135 3.08 -16.87 -29.66
C GLN A 135 3.47 -15.83 -28.60
N THR A 136 2.59 -14.85 -28.36
CA THR A 136 2.80 -13.81 -27.35
C THR A 136 1.70 -13.80 -26.30
N ALA A 137 2.03 -13.35 -25.10
CA ALA A 137 1.05 -13.08 -24.05
C ALA A 137 1.32 -11.69 -23.45
N VAL A 138 0.25 -10.93 -23.27
CA VAL A 138 0.25 -9.64 -22.56
C VAL A 138 -0.39 -9.87 -21.20
N ILE A 139 0.41 -9.72 -20.14
CA ILE A 139 0.00 -9.99 -18.76
C ILE A 139 0.07 -8.67 -17.98
N GLY A 140 -1.04 -8.30 -17.37
CA GLY A 140 -1.09 -7.16 -16.46
C GLY A 140 -0.28 -7.43 -15.18
N PRO A 141 0.43 -6.43 -14.62
CA PRO A 141 1.34 -6.62 -13.50
C PRO A 141 0.66 -7.02 -12.19
N GLY A 142 -0.65 -6.84 -12.04
CA GLY A 142 -1.41 -7.21 -10.84
C GLY A 142 -1.70 -8.70 -10.72
N ASN A 143 -1.35 -9.51 -11.73
CA ASN A 143 -1.55 -10.95 -11.68
C ASN A 143 -0.66 -11.62 -10.64
N ARG A 144 -1.26 -12.50 -9.84
CA ARG A 144 -0.54 -13.50 -9.04
C ARG A 144 -0.02 -14.60 -9.96
N ILE A 145 1.08 -15.24 -9.57
CA ILE A 145 1.70 -16.31 -10.39
C ILE A 145 0.70 -17.44 -10.69
N LYS A 146 -0.19 -17.75 -9.74
CA LYS A 146 -1.30 -18.70 -9.90
C LYS A 146 -2.13 -18.45 -11.17
N SER A 147 -2.49 -17.19 -11.43
CA SER A 147 -3.28 -16.81 -12.62
C SER A 147 -2.49 -16.98 -13.92
N VAL A 148 -1.18 -16.78 -13.88
CA VAL A 148 -0.30 -16.88 -15.05
C VAL A 148 -0.10 -18.33 -15.47
N TYR A 149 -0.21 -19.33 -14.58
CA TYR A 149 -0.15 -20.75 -14.95
C TYR A 149 -1.19 -21.17 -16.00
N LYS A 150 -2.28 -20.40 -16.18
CA LYS A 150 -3.25 -20.64 -17.26
C LYS A 150 -2.63 -20.61 -18.66
N LEU A 151 -1.49 -19.95 -18.85
CA LEU A 151 -0.75 -19.97 -20.11
C LEU A 151 -0.31 -21.39 -20.51
N ALA A 152 0.04 -22.24 -19.54
CA ALA A 152 0.44 -23.63 -19.81
C ALA A 152 -0.69 -24.44 -20.46
N LEU A 153 -1.96 -24.14 -20.10
CA LEU A 153 -3.13 -24.75 -20.74
C LEU A 153 -3.29 -24.37 -22.22
N GLN A 154 -2.63 -23.30 -22.66
CA GLN A 154 -2.63 -22.84 -24.05
C GLN A 154 -1.35 -23.24 -24.80
N GLY A 155 -0.52 -24.14 -24.23
CA GLY A 155 0.71 -24.62 -24.85
C GLY A 155 1.90 -23.67 -24.72
N PHE A 156 1.79 -22.62 -23.90
CA PHE A 156 2.90 -21.71 -23.63
C PHE A 156 3.77 -22.24 -22.50
N ALA A 157 5.08 -22.25 -22.71
CA ALA A 157 6.06 -22.42 -21.66
C ALA A 157 6.64 -21.05 -21.29
N PHE A 158 6.70 -20.77 -19.99
CA PHE A 158 7.37 -19.57 -19.47
C PHE A 158 8.12 -19.96 -18.19
N PRO A 159 9.32 -19.39 -17.94
CA PRO A 159 10.07 -19.69 -16.73
C PRO A 159 9.32 -19.09 -15.54
N VAL A 160 8.64 -19.95 -14.78
CA VAL A 160 8.02 -19.58 -13.51
C VAL A 160 9.09 -19.50 -12.44
N HIS A 161 9.08 -18.42 -11.65
CA HIS A 161 9.88 -18.31 -10.45
C HIS A 161 9.02 -18.66 -9.23
N GLY A 162 9.57 -19.44 -8.29
CA GLY A 162 9.01 -19.75 -6.96
C GLY A 162 7.54 -20.18 -6.90
N LEU A 163 7.28 -21.46 -6.64
CA LEU A 163 5.96 -21.92 -6.15
C LEU A 163 5.95 -21.81 -4.63
N GLU A 164 5.13 -20.93 -4.07
CA GLU A 164 4.79 -20.97 -2.65
C GLU A 164 3.56 -21.89 -2.47
N LEU A 165 3.50 -22.66 -1.37
CA LEU A 165 2.42 -23.61 -1.10
C LEU A 165 1.04 -22.93 -0.99
N GLU A 166 1.01 -21.62 -0.74
CA GLU A 166 -0.20 -20.81 -0.67
C GLU A 166 -0.79 -20.46 -2.06
N ASP A 167 -0.04 -20.71 -3.14
CA ASP A 167 -0.50 -20.50 -4.53
C ASP A 167 -1.21 -21.74 -5.12
N LEU A 168 -1.20 -22.89 -4.43
CA LEU A 168 -1.95 -24.12 -4.82
C LEU A 168 -3.43 -24.03 -4.42
#